data_AF-A0A349E6K7-F1
#
_entry.id   AF-A0A349E6K7-F1
#
_cell.length_a   1.000
_cell.length_b   1.000
_cell.length_c   1.000
_cell.angle_alpha   90.00
_cell.angle_beta   90.00
_cell.angle_gamma   90.00
#
_symmetry.space_group_name_H-M   'P 1'
#
loop_
_entity.id
_entity.type
_entity.pdbx_description
1 polymer ?
#
loop_
_entity_poly.entity_id
_entity_poly.type
_entity_poly.pdbx_seq_one_letter_code
_entity_poly.pdbx_strand_id
1 'polypeptide(L)'
;MQHNTEIGRLVGSDGIIANLYRRGCEDTQQLNTDEKWQFGSLIVAIFCDFNQHCTMHKQGRLDSGFWNSIEHNIKFYISRPGVLAWWQTQPFALDASFTEYVDALISLGQRNKRISRSTHNAPVA
;
A
#
# COMPACT_ATOMS: atom_id res chain seq x y z
N MET A 1 6.19 -12.93 -11.90
CA MET A 1 5.48 -13.27 -10.64
C MET A 1 6.48 -13.41 -9.47
N GLN A 2 7.38 -12.44 -9.24
CA GLN A 2 8.39 -12.52 -8.16
C GLN A 2 8.76 -11.16 -7.51
N HIS A 3 8.16 -10.04 -7.92
CA HIS A 3 8.69 -8.73 -7.56
C HIS A 3 8.55 -8.42 -6.06
N ASN A 4 7.43 -8.78 -5.42
CA ASN A 4 7.23 -8.47 -4.00
C ASN A 4 8.17 -9.28 -3.08
N THR A 5 8.46 -10.55 -3.43
CA THR A 5 9.45 -11.36 -2.71
C THR A 5 10.87 -10.79 -2.87
N GLU A 6 11.20 -10.23 -4.03
CA GLU A 6 12.48 -9.57 -4.26
C GLU A 6 12.63 -8.28 -3.44
N ILE A 7 11.58 -7.46 -3.34
CA ILE A 7 11.57 -6.28 -2.47
C ILE A 7 11.72 -6.69 -1.01
N GLY A 8 10.97 -7.71 -0.56
CA GLY A 8 11.12 -8.25 0.81
C GLY A 8 12.53 -8.74 1.10
N ARG A 9 13.18 -9.41 0.13
CA ARG A 9 14.57 -9.86 0.25
C ARG A 9 15.55 -8.68 0.30
N LEU A 10 15.36 -7.68 -0.56
CA LEU A 10 16.20 -6.48 -0.61
C LEU A 10 16.14 -5.71 0.72
N VAL A 11 14.92 -5.42 1.19
CA VAL A 11 14.67 -4.74 2.47
C VAL A 11 15.20 -5.57 3.64
N GLY A 12 15.06 -6.90 3.61
CA GLY A 12 15.51 -7.78 4.69
C GLY A 12 17.02 -8.03 4.74
N SER A 13 17.77 -7.74 3.67
CA SER A 13 19.21 -8.03 3.57
C SER A 13 20.12 -6.80 3.68
N ASP A 14 19.57 -5.59 3.59
CA ASP A 14 20.33 -4.34 3.68
C ASP A 14 19.70 -3.39 4.71
N GLY A 15 20.45 -3.08 5.78
CA GLY A 15 20.00 -2.20 6.86
C GLY A 15 19.76 -0.75 6.43
N ILE A 16 20.45 -0.26 5.41
CA ILE A 16 20.25 1.08 4.86
C ILE A 16 18.91 1.13 4.12
N ILE A 17 18.65 0.13 3.27
CA ILE A 17 17.36 0.02 2.56
C ILE A 17 16.21 -0.23 3.54
N ALA A 18 16.43 -1.06 4.57
CA ALA A 18 15.45 -1.26 5.63
C ALA A 18 15.10 0.04 6.36
N ASN A 19 16.11 0.85 6.69
CA ASN A 19 15.91 2.14 7.34
C ASN A 19 15.13 3.12 6.46
N LEU A 20 15.53 3.24 5.18
CA LEU A 20 14.83 4.04 4.18
C LEU A 20 13.36 3.62 4.06
N TYR A 21 13.13 2.32 3.87
CA TYR A 21 11.80 1.76 3.66
C TYR A 21 10.89 2.02 4.86
N ARG A 22 11.39 1.78 6.08
CA ARG A 22 10.66 2.05 7.32
C ARG A 22 10.30 3.53 7.45
N ARG A 23 11.26 4.44 7.27
CA ARG A 23 11.05 5.90 7.33
C ARG A 23 10.03 6.34 6.28
N GLY A 24 10.19 5.88 5.04
CA GLY A 24 9.28 6.19 3.94
C GLY A 24 7.85 5.69 4.18
N CYS A 25 7.66 4.52 4.80
CA CYS A 25 6.33 4.06 5.19
C CYS A 25 5.71 4.90 6.31
N GLU A 26 6.51 5.43 7.24
CA GLU A 26 6.04 6.27 8.34
C GLU A 26 5.68 7.68 7.84
N ASP A 27 6.60 8.34 7.13
CA ASP A 27 6.46 9.71 6.66
C ASP A 27 7.48 10.03 5.55
N THR A 28 7.01 10.30 4.34
CA THR A 28 7.88 10.64 3.20
C THR A 28 8.51 12.02 3.31
N GLN A 29 8.05 12.90 4.19
CA GLN A 29 8.67 14.22 4.41
C GLN A 29 10.02 14.14 5.10
N GLN A 30 10.29 13.04 5.81
CA GLN A 30 11.59 12.76 6.42
C GLN A 30 12.65 12.32 5.41
N LEU A 31 12.24 12.05 4.17
CA LEU A 31 13.11 11.60 3.10
C LEU A 31 13.62 12.79 2.29
N ASN A 32 14.90 12.77 1.94
CA ASN A 32 15.45 13.68 0.93
C ASN A 32 14.94 13.31 -0.48
N THR A 33 15.28 14.13 -1.48
CA THR A 33 14.80 13.94 -2.86
C THR A 33 15.15 12.56 -3.43
N ASP A 34 16.39 12.10 -3.26
CA ASP A 34 16.86 10.82 -3.80
C ASP A 34 16.23 9.64 -3.03
N GLU A 35 16.12 9.77 -1.71
CA GLU A 35 15.42 8.81 -0.86
C GLU A 35 13.94 8.67 -1.25
N LYS A 36 13.26 9.77 -1.61
CA LYS A 36 11.87 9.72 -2.12
C LYS A 36 11.76 8.94 -3.43
N TRP A 37 12.72 9.12 -4.34
CA TRP A 37 12.78 8.35 -5.58
C TRP A 37 13.02 6.86 -5.31
N GLN A 38 13.97 6.53 -4.43
CA GLN A 38 14.24 5.15 -4.04
C GLN A 38 13.03 4.51 -3.38
N PHE A 39 12.41 5.18 -2.40
CA PHE A 39 11.20 4.71 -1.75
C PHE A 39 10.05 4.51 -2.75
N GLY A 40 9.78 5.51 -3.59
CA GLY A 40 8.75 5.41 -4.63
C GLY A 40 8.98 4.25 -5.59
N SER A 41 10.24 3.94 -5.94
CA SER A 41 10.61 2.79 -6.77
C SER A 41 10.30 1.45 -6.08
N LEU A 42 10.52 1.35 -4.76
CA LEU A 42 10.16 0.16 -3.99
C LEU A 42 8.64 -0.01 -3.93
N ILE A 43 7.91 1.08 -3.65
CA ILE A 43 6.45 1.03 -3.52
C ILE A 43 5.78 0.76 -4.87
N VAL A 44 6.23 1.35 -5.98
CA VAL A 44 5.65 1.07 -7.30
C VAL A 44 5.85 -0.40 -7.69
N ALA A 45 6.99 -1.02 -7.37
CA ALA A 45 7.22 -2.44 -7.65
C ALA A 45 6.24 -3.34 -6.88
N ILE A 46 5.96 -3.02 -5.61
CA ILE A 46 4.96 -3.73 -4.80
C ILE A 46 3.56 -3.57 -5.40
N PHE A 47 3.16 -2.35 -5.78
CA PHE A 47 1.82 -2.09 -6.30
C PHE A 47 1.61 -2.61 -7.72
N CYS A 48 2.65 -2.70 -8.56
CA CYS A 48 2.59 -3.40 -9.84
C CYS A 48 2.30 -4.89 -9.67
N ASP A 49 2.90 -5.53 -8.66
CA ASP A 49 2.64 -6.93 -8.33
C ASP A 49 1.19 -7.12 -7.83
N PHE A 50 0.68 -6.21 -7.00
CA PHE A 50 -0.73 -6.23 -6.60
C PHE A 50 -1.69 -6.00 -7.76
N ASN A 51 -1.38 -5.09 -8.69
CA ASN A 51 -2.17 -4.86 -9.89
C ASN A 51 -2.28 -6.15 -10.72
N GLN A 52 -1.16 -6.84 -10.94
CA GLN A 52 -1.13 -8.12 -11.65
C GLN A 52 -2.03 -9.17 -10.96
N HIS A 53 -1.93 -9.31 -9.63
CA HIS A 53 -2.78 -10.23 -8.87
C HIS A 53 -4.26 -9.87 -8.94
N CYS A 54 -4.61 -8.59 -8.87
CA CYS A 54 -5.99 -8.12 -9.02
C CYS A 54 -6.56 -8.49 -10.39
N THR A 55 -5.78 -8.30 -11.46
CA THR A 55 -6.16 -8.71 -12.81
C THR A 55 -6.34 -10.23 -12.92
N MET A 56 -5.45 -11.04 -12.35
CA MET A 56 -5.60 -12.51 -12.34
C MET A 56 -6.84 -12.96 -11.57
N HIS A 57 -7.14 -12.34 -10.42
CA HIS A 57 -8.34 -12.64 -9.64
C HIS A 57 -9.63 -12.30 -10.41
N LYS A 58 -9.69 -11.11 -11.03
CA LYS A 58 -10.83 -10.72 -11.88
C LYS A 58 -11.06 -11.66 -13.07
N GLN A 59 -9.99 -12.28 -13.58
CA GLN A 59 -10.05 -13.28 -14.65
C GLN A 59 -10.40 -14.70 -14.16
N GLY A 60 -10.63 -14.90 -12.85
CA GLY A 60 -10.88 -16.23 -12.27
C GLY A 60 -9.65 -17.14 -12.26
N ARG A 61 -8.45 -16.57 -12.38
CA ARG A 61 -7.16 -17.30 -12.47
C ARG A 61 -6.40 -17.32 -11.15
N LEU A 62 -6.95 -16.71 -10.10
CA LEU A 62 -6.35 -16.65 -8.78
C LEU A 62 -7.32 -17.24 -7.76
N ASP A 63 -6.83 -18.16 -6.93
CA ASP A 63 -7.61 -18.72 -5.83
C ASP A 63 -8.07 -17.62 -4.85
N SER A 64 -9.31 -17.72 -4.37
CA SER A 64 -9.92 -16.73 -3.49
C SER A 64 -9.20 -16.62 -2.14
N GLY A 65 -8.67 -17.73 -1.61
CA GLY A 65 -7.89 -17.71 -0.37
C GLY A 65 -6.58 -16.95 -0.56
N PHE A 66 -5.90 -17.16 -1.68
CA PHE A 66 -4.70 -16.40 -2.02
C PHE A 66 -5.02 -14.92 -2.26
N TRP A 67 -6.10 -14.60 -2.98
CA TRP A 67 -6.55 -13.22 -3.16
C TRP A 67 -6.80 -12.50 -1.83
N ASN A 68 -7.44 -13.16 -0.86
CA ASN A 68 -7.67 -12.56 0.46
C ASN A 68 -6.38 -12.14 1.16
N SER A 69 -5.30 -12.91 0.98
CA SER A 69 -3.98 -12.57 1.52
C SER A 69 -3.35 -11.38 0.79
N ILE A 70 -3.49 -11.31 -0.53
CA ILE A 70 -3.07 -10.15 -1.33
C ILE A 70 -3.84 -8.90 -0.92
N GLU A 71 -5.16 -8.98 -0.80
CA GLU A 71 -6.00 -7.86 -0.38
C GLU A 71 -5.65 -7.38 1.04
N HIS A 72 -5.34 -8.30 1.96
CA HIS A 72 -4.85 -7.94 3.29
C HIS A 72 -3.55 -7.14 3.20
N ASN A 73 -2.61 -7.54 2.35
CA ASN A 73 -1.35 -6.82 2.16
C ASN A 73 -1.55 -5.44 1.53
N ILE A 74 -2.46 -5.30 0.56
CA ILE A 74 -2.84 -3.99 0.01
C ILE A 74 -3.32 -3.08 1.15
N LYS A 75 -4.26 -3.56 1.96
CA LYS A 75 -4.81 -2.82 3.12
C LYS A 75 -3.72 -2.44 4.13
N PHE A 76 -2.79 -3.34 4.40
CA PHE A 76 -1.65 -3.07 5.26
C PHE A 76 -0.82 -1.90 4.71
N TYR A 77 -0.43 -1.93 3.44
CA TYR A 77 0.41 -0.88 2.85
C TYR A 77 -0.29 0.47 2.76
N ILE A 78 -1.52 0.54 2.29
CA ILE A 78 -2.27 1.81 2.20
C ILE A 78 -2.64 2.38 3.57
N SER A 79 -2.54 1.60 4.65
CA SER A 79 -2.69 2.11 6.02
C SER A 79 -1.48 2.90 6.51
N ARG A 80 -0.32 2.75 5.85
CA ARG A 80 0.93 3.44 6.20
C ARG A 80 0.87 4.89 5.67
N PRO A 81 1.07 5.92 6.52
CA PRO A 81 0.87 7.31 6.10
C PRO A 81 1.75 7.71 4.92
N GLY A 82 3.01 7.31 4.88
CA GLY A 82 3.90 7.65 3.77
C GLY A 82 3.57 6.93 2.46
N VAL A 83 3.04 5.70 2.52
CA VAL A 83 2.53 5.00 1.32
C VAL A 83 1.27 5.66 0.81
N LEU A 84 0.36 6.06 1.70
CA LEU A 84 -0.84 6.81 1.34
C LEU A 84 -0.48 8.17 0.71
N ALA A 85 0.49 8.88 1.28
CA ALA A 85 0.98 10.14 0.72
C ALA A 85 1.60 9.92 -0.66
N TRP A 86 2.42 8.88 -0.84
CA TRP A 86 2.97 8.50 -2.14
C TRP A 86 1.85 8.20 -3.16
N TRP A 87 0.84 7.42 -2.78
CA TRP A 87 -0.30 7.09 -3.64
C TRP A 87 -1.04 8.34 -4.14
N GLN A 88 -1.16 9.36 -3.29
CA GLN A 88 -1.79 10.64 -3.65
C GLN A 88 -0.97 11.51 -4.62
N THR A 89 0.33 11.26 -4.76
CA THR A 89 1.25 12.05 -5.62
C THR A 89 1.39 11.53 -7.05
N GLN A 90 0.66 10.46 -7.40
CA GLN A 90 0.73 9.66 -8.63
C GLN A 90 1.52 10.22 -9.83
N PRO A 91 2.48 9.41 -10.32
CA PRO A 91 2.70 9.30 -11.76
C PRO A 91 2.59 7.84 -12.28
N PHE A 92 1.50 7.57 -13.03
CA PHE A 92 1.44 6.95 -14.37
C PHE A 92 1.43 5.43 -14.71
N ALA A 93 1.51 4.42 -13.83
CA ALA A 93 1.74 3.04 -14.34
C ALA A 93 0.74 1.94 -13.97
N LEU A 94 -0.40 2.23 -13.34
CA LEU A 94 -1.33 1.19 -12.87
C LEU A 94 -2.66 1.22 -13.62
N ASP A 95 -3.26 0.04 -13.79
CA ASP A 95 -4.54 -0.09 -14.48
C ASP A 95 -5.64 0.70 -13.76
N ALA A 96 -6.47 1.42 -14.50
CA ALA A 96 -7.54 2.25 -13.93
C ALA A 96 -8.43 1.46 -12.95
N SER A 97 -8.78 0.22 -13.30
CA SER A 97 -9.62 -0.64 -12.47
C SER A 97 -8.98 -1.11 -11.16
N PHE A 98 -7.64 -1.05 -11.06
CA PHE A 98 -6.91 -1.33 -9.83
C PHE A 98 -6.77 -0.05 -9.00
N THR A 99 -6.50 1.08 -9.63
CA THR A 99 -6.49 2.39 -8.98
C THR A 99 -7.83 2.67 -8.29
N GLU A 100 -8.95 2.52 -9.00
CA GLU A 100 -10.31 2.67 -8.45
C GLU A 100 -10.55 1.73 -7.26
N TYR A 101 -10.06 0.49 -7.35
CA TYR A 101 -10.20 -0.48 -6.27
C TYR A 101 -9.43 -0.05 -5.01
N VAL A 102 -8.19 0.40 -5.17
CA VAL A 102 -7.38 0.90 -4.05
C VAL A 102 -8.00 2.16 -3.44
N ASP A 103 -8.50 3.10 -4.25
CA ASP A 103 -9.18 4.30 -3.78
C ASP A 103 -10.45 3.97 -2.99
N ALA A 104 -11.21 2.96 -3.41
CA ALA A 104 -12.37 2.47 -2.67
C ALA A 104 -11.96 1.89 -1.30
N LEU A 105 -10.86 1.13 -1.22
CA LEU A 105 -10.32 0.62 0.04
C LEU A 105 -9.89 1.75 0.99
N ILE A 106 -9.18 2.76 0.47
CA ILE A 106 -8.78 3.95 1.24
C ILE A 106 -10.02 4.65 1.80
N SER A 107 -11.02 4.90 0.94
CA SER A 107 -12.26 5.57 1.31
C SER A 107 -13.05 4.80 2.37
N LEU A 108 -13.11 3.47 2.27
CA LEU A 108 -13.74 2.61 3.28
C LEU A 108 -12.99 2.69 4.62
N GLY A 109 -11.66 2.62 4.60
CA GLY A 109 -10.84 2.73 5.81
C GLY A 109 -11.02 4.08 6.53
N GLN A 110 -11.14 5.18 5.79
CA GLN A 110 -11.40 6.51 6.35
C GLN A 110 -12.80 6.61 6.98
N ARG A 111 -13.83 6.06 6.33
CA ARG A 111 -15.20 6.01 6.87
C ARG A 111 -15.25 5.25 8.20
N ASN A 112 -14.62 4.08 8.27
CA ASN A 112 -14.59 3.27 9.49
C ASN A 112 -13.92 4.01 10.65
N LYS A 113 -12.77 4.68 10.40
CA LYS A 113 -12.09 5.51 11.42
C LYS A 113 -12.98 6.65 11.94
N ARG A 114 -13.78 7.27 11.07
CA ARG A 114 -14.72 8.35 11.45
C ARG A 114 -15.83 7.83 12.35
N ILE A 115 -16.41 6.67 12.02
CA ILE A 115 -17.46 6.03 12.83
C ILE A 115 -16.92 5.67 14.22
N SER A 116 -15.76 5.00 14.30
CA SER A 116 -15.17 4.62 15.59
C SER A 116 -14.86 5.81 16.52
N ARG A 117 -14.44 6.96 15.96
CA ARG A 117 -14.25 8.20 16.73
C ARG A 117 -15.57 8.81 17.22
N SER A 118 -16.62 8.71 16.42
CA SER A 118 -17.96 9.21 16.79
C SER A 118 -18.59 8.39 17.92
N THR A 119 -18.36 7.06 17.95
CA THR A 119 -18.90 6.17 18.99
C THR A 119 -18.13 6.27 20.32
N HIS A 120 -16.85 6.68 20.28
CA HIS A 120 -16.04 6.85 21.50
C HIS A 120 -16.28 8.19 22.22
N ASN A 121 -16.79 9.20 21.50
CA ASN A 121 -17.08 10.54 22.05
C ASN A 121 -18.56 10.73 22.43
N ALA A 122 -19.37 9.67 22.47
CA ALA A 122 -20.73 9.77 23.01
C ALA A 122 -20.63 9.98 24.54
N PRO A 123 -21.20 11.05 25.10
CA PRO A 123 -21.25 11.20 26.55
C PRO A 123 -22.05 10.03 27.12
N VAL A 124 -21.48 9.34 28.10
CA VAL A 124 -22.20 8.37 28.92
C VAL A 124 -23.27 9.17 29.66
N ALA A 125 -24.53 8.97 29.26
CA ALA A 125 -25.70 9.50 29.96
C ALA A 125 -25.99 8.70 31.22
#